data_AF-A0A5Q0BTW3-F1
#
_entry.id   AF-A0A5Q0BTW3-F1
#
_cell.length_a   1.000
_cell.length_b   1.000
_cell.length_c   1.000
_cell.angle_alpha   90.00
_cell.angle_beta   90.00
_cell.angle_gamma   90.00
#
_symmetry.space_group_name_H-M   'P 1'
#
loop_
_entity.id
_entity.type
_entity.pdbx_description
1 polymer ?
#
loop_
_entity_poly.entity_id
_entity_poly.type
_entity_poly.pdbx_seq_one_letter_code
_entity_poly.pdbx_strand_id
1 'polypeptide(L)'
;MNINSITSELPTDMLSSTFLLGEVGAPFVIGLAAGYFAKKMLRLALFIGGAAIVLVLVANNYGIAHVSTDSLQNAATAATAAAQQSGGFLMGHLSNITSKGASASAGFFLGLKFG
;
A
#
# COMPACT_ATOMS: atom_id res chain seq x y z
N MET A 1 -42.58 34.41 -19.54
CA MET A 1 -41.40 34.67 -18.68
C MET A 1 -41.16 33.42 -17.86
N ASN A 2 -40.17 32.60 -18.25
CA ASN A 2 -39.86 31.33 -17.59
C ASN A 2 -38.60 31.55 -16.74
N ILE A 3 -38.74 31.57 -15.42
CA ILE A 3 -37.60 31.81 -14.52
C ILE A 3 -36.98 30.46 -14.14
N ASN A 4 -35.78 30.24 -14.65
CA ASN A 4 -34.87 29.20 -14.22
C ASN A 4 -34.58 29.35 -12.71
N SER A 5 -35.17 28.49 -11.89
CA SER A 5 -34.62 28.16 -10.58
C SER A 5 -33.92 26.82 -10.70
N ILE A 6 -32.71 26.85 -11.27
CA ILE A 6 -31.70 25.82 -11.00
C ILE A 6 -31.29 26.08 -9.56
N THR A 7 -32.03 25.51 -8.61
CA THR A 7 -31.59 25.41 -7.22
C THR A 7 -30.39 24.49 -7.23
N SER A 8 -29.19 25.08 -7.34
CA SER A 8 -27.93 24.39 -7.14
C SER A 8 -27.83 24.09 -5.66
N GLU A 9 -28.39 22.95 -5.25
CA GLU A 9 -28.22 22.38 -3.92
C GLU A 9 -26.80 21.81 -3.82
N LEU A 10 -25.84 22.70 -3.62
CA LEU A 10 -24.49 22.38 -3.12
C LEU A 10 -24.47 22.70 -1.62
N PRO A 11 -23.70 22.01 -0.76
CA PRO A 11 -23.52 20.57 -0.58
C PRO A 11 -23.63 20.28 0.94
N THR A 12 -24.81 20.44 1.55
CA THR A 12 -24.99 20.23 3.00
C THR A 12 -24.95 18.77 3.42
N ASP A 13 -25.14 17.83 2.48
CA ASP A 13 -25.01 16.38 2.73
C ASP A 13 -23.55 15.90 2.86
N MET A 14 -22.56 16.66 2.35
CA MET A 14 -21.14 16.28 2.42
C MET A 14 -20.53 16.44 3.82
N LEU A 15 -21.17 17.18 4.73
CA LEU A 15 -20.74 17.33 6.14
C LEU A 15 -21.74 16.71 7.13
N SER A 16 -22.67 15.87 6.65
CA SER A 16 -23.55 15.14 7.55
C SER A 16 -22.71 14.13 8.36
N SER A 17 -22.99 13.98 9.67
CA SER A 17 -22.25 13.06 10.55
C SER A 17 -22.28 11.61 10.05
N THR A 18 -23.30 11.22 9.29
CA THR A 18 -23.37 9.95 8.54
C THR A 18 -22.33 9.85 7.43
N PHE A 19 -22.09 10.93 6.67
CA PHE A 19 -21.06 10.97 5.62
C PHE A 19 -19.65 11.04 6.22
N LEU A 20 -19.46 11.85 7.27
CA LEU A 20 -18.17 11.98 7.94
C LEU A 20 -17.75 10.73 8.73
N LEU A 21 -18.65 10.07 9.46
CA LEU A 21 -18.33 8.81 10.15
C LEU A 21 -18.41 7.58 9.22
N GLY A 22 -19.39 7.52 8.31
CA GLY A 22 -19.65 6.36 7.46
C GLY A 22 -18.87 6.35 6.16
N GLU A 23 -18.88 7.44 5.39
CA GLU A 23 -18.26 7.49 4.05
C GLU A 23 -16.81 7.99 4.05
N VAL A 24 -16.39 8.78 5.07
CA VAL A 24 -15.02 9.31 5.16
C VAL A 24 -14.23 8.65 6.29
N GLY A 25 -14.86 8.40 7.44
CA GLY A 25 -14.23 7.81 8.62
C GLY A 25 -13.91 6.32 8.47
N ALA A 26 -14.83 5.52 7.95
CA ALA A 26 -14.59 4.10 7.71
C ALA A 26 -13.39 3.84 6.76
N PRO A 27 -13.30 4.45 5.56
CA PRO A 27 -12.13 4.26 4.70
C PRO A 27 -10.84 4.84 5.31
N PHE A 28 -10.92 5.89 6.13
CA PHE A 28 -9.77 6.42 6.85
C PHE A 28 -9.20 5.43 7.88
N VAL A 29 -10.04 4.82 8.71
CA VAL A 29 -9.60 3.83 9.72
C VAL A 29 -9.07 2.57 9.05
N ILE A 30 -9.71 2.13 7.97
CA ILE A 30 -9.23 0.99 7.16
C ILE A 30 -7.87 1.33 6.55
N GLY A 31 -7.71 2.51 5.96
CA GLY A 31 -6.44 3.01 5.46
C GLY A 31 -5.39 3.01 6.57
N LEU A 32 -5.71 3.57 7.74
CA LEU A 32 -4.80 3.66 8.89
C LEU A 32 -4.37 2.29 9.41
N ALA A 33 -5.29 1.34 9.53
CA ALA A 33 -4.98 -0.03 9.93
C ALA A 33 -4.09 -0.71 8.88
N ALA A 34 -4.41 -0.57 7.60
CA ALA A 34 -3.60 -1.11 6.51
C ALA A 34 -2.20 -0.50 6.45
N GLY A 35 -2.07 0.82 6.67
CA GLY A 35 -0.79 1.52 6.71
C GLY A 35 0.08 1.13 7.90
N TYR A 36 -0.52 1.02 9.09
CA TYR A 36 0.15 0.53 10.30
C TYR A 36 0.65 -0.91 10.11
N PHE A 37 -0.20 -1.78 9.56
CA PHE A 37 0.15 -3.16 9.27
C PHE A 37 1.26 -3.26 8.21
N ALA A 38 1.19 -2.44 7.16
CA ALA A 38 2.20 -2.42 6.10
C ALA A 38 3.61 -2.14 6.64
N LYS A 39 3.76 -1.16 7.55
CA LYS A 39 5.07 -0.85 8.17
C LYS A 39 5.59 -1.99 9.03
N LYS A 40 4.72 -2.60 9.84
CA LYS A 40 5.08 -3.72 10.72
C LYS A 40 5.45 -4.98 9.92
N MET A 41 4.71 -5.26 8.85
CA MET A 41 4.98 -6.37 7.94
C MET A 41 6.24 -6.16 7.11
N LEU A 42 6.51 -4.93 6.66
CA LEU A 42 7.75 -4.63 5.93
C LEU A 42 8.98 -4.91 6.80
N ARG A 43 8.98 -4.46 8.06
CA ARG A 43 10.06 -4.76 9.00
C ARG A 43 10.22 -6.26 9.25
N LEU A 44 9.11 -6.99 9.40
CA LEU A 44 9.13 -8.44 9.60
C LEU A 44 9.68 -9.17 8.36
N ALA A 45 9.24 -8.77 7.16
CA ALA A 45 9.71 -9.34 5.90
C ALA A 45 11.20 -9.07 5.68
N LEU A 46 11.69 -7.85 5.99
CA LEU A 46 13.12 -7.56 5.96
C LEU A 46 13.90 -8.39 6.99
N PHE A 47 13.37 -8.57 8.20
CA PHE A 47 14.03 -9.37 9.23
C PHE A 47 14.14 -10.84 8.82
N ILE A 48 13.04 -11.45 8.36
CA ILE A 48 13.01 -12.84 7.91
C ILE A 48 13.86 -13.02 6.65
N GLY A 49 13.76 -12.12 5.68
CA GLY A 49 14.56 -12.15 4.45
C GLY A 49 16.06 -12.02 4.73
N GLY A 50 16.45 -11.09 5.60
CA GLY A 50 17.84 -10.94 6.04
C GLY A 50 18.35 -12.16 6.81
N ALA A 51 17.55 -12.69 7.74
CA ALA A 51 17.90 -13.90 8.48
C ALA A 51 18.07 -15.12 7.56
N ALA A 52 17.21 -15.26 6.53
CA ALA A 52 17.34 -16.31 5.53
C ALA A 52 18.64 -16.18 4.71
N ILE A 53 19.01 -14.96 4.29
CA ILE A 53 20.26 -14.71 3.58
C ILE A 53 21.46 -15.04 4.47
N VAL A 54 21.46 -14.63 5.74
CA VAL A 54 22.54 -14.95 6.69
C VAL A 54 22.65 -16.46 6.90
N LEU A 55 21.54 -17.18 7.07
CA LEU A 55 21.53 -18.64 7.17
C LEU A 55 22.16 -19.31 5.94
N VAL A 56 21.81 -18.84 4.75
CA VAL A 56 22.37 -19.31 3.48
C VAL A 56 23.87 -19.03 3.39
N LEU A 57 24.32 -17.87 3.87
CA LEU A 57 25.74 -17.47 3.87
C LEU A 57 26.57 -18.30 4.86
N VAL A 58 26.01 -18.60 6.04
CA VAL A 58 26.61 -19.52 7.02
C VAL A 58 26.68 -20.94 6.46
N ALA A 59 25.60 -21.44 5.84
CA ALA A 59 25.58 -22.75 5.20
C ALA A 59 26.61 -22.88 4.06
N ASN A 60 26.85 -21.79 3.32
CA ASN A 60 27.90 -21.72 2.31
C ASN A 60 29.30 -21.76 2.93
N ASN A 61 29.53 -21.10 4.07
CA ASN A 61 30.82 -21.10 4.76
C ASN A 61 31.19 -22.47 5.37
N TYR A 62 30.20 -23.29 5.74
CA TYR A 62 30.40 -24.67 6.20
C TYR A 62 30.50 -25.69 5.05
N GLY A 63 30.45 -25.25 3.78
CA GLY A 63 30.65 -26.11 2.61
C GLY A 63 29.45 -26.97 2.20
N ILE A 64 28.25 -26.69 2.73
CA ILE A 64 27.04 -27.50 2.53
C ILE A 64 26.24 -27.03 1.30
N ALA A 65 26.33 -25.75 0.93
CA ALA A 65 25.60 -25.18 -0.21
C ALA A 65 26.47 -24.17 -0.97
N HIS A 66 26.67 -24.35 -2.27
CA HIS A 66 27.38 -23.39 -3.13
C HIS A 66 26.35 -22.40 -3.70
N VAL A 67 26.38 -21.16 -3.22
CA VAL A 67 25.42 -20.14 -3.67
C VAL A 67 26.04 -19.35 -4.82
N SER A 68 25.65 -19.67 -6.06
CA SER A 68 26.13 -18.96 -7.24
C SER A 68 25.57 -17.53 -7.32
N THR A 69 26.41 -16.58 -7.72
CA THR A 69 26.01 -15.18 -7.96
C THR A 69 24.87 -15.04 -8.98
N ASP A 70 24.78 -15.94 -9.96
CA ASP A 70 23.69 -15.97 -10.94
C ASP A 70 22.32 -16.21 -10.32
N SER A 71 22.21 -17.07 -9.30
CA SER A 71 20.93 -17.34 -8.65
C SER A 71 20.47 -16.16 -7.80
N LEU A 72 21.40 -15.44 -7.17
CA LEU A 72 21.12 -14.18 -6.46
C LEU A 72 20.68 -13.08 -7.42
N GLN A 73 21.37 -12.92 -8.56
CA GLN A 73 21.02 -11.95 -9.59
C GLN A 73 19.63 -12.24 -10.18
N ASN A 74 19.33 -13.51 -10.45
CA ASN A 74 18.05 -13.92 -11.02
C ASN A 74 16.91 -13.77 -10.00
N ALA A 75 17.14 -14.12 -8.72
CA ALA A 75 16.18 -13.90 -7.64
C ALA A 75 15.87 -12.40 -7.43
N ALA A 76 16.90 -11.54 -7.43
CA ALA A 76 16.74 -10.09 -7.34
C ALA A 76 15.98 -9.52 -8.55
N THR A 77 16.26 -10.04 -9.75
CA THR A 77 15.58 -9.62 -10.99
C THR A 77 14.11 -10.05 -10.97
N ALA A 78 13.80 -11.28 -10.57
CA ALA A 78 12.44 -11.78 -10.42
C ALA A 78 11.65 -10.98 -9.37
N ALA A 79 12.26 -10.68 -8.24
CA ALA A 79 11.65 -9.83 -7.21
C ALA A 79 11.36 -8.42 -7.73
N THR A 80 12.31 -7.83 -8.48
CA THR A 80 12.14 -6.49 -9.09
C THR A 80 11.02 -6.49 -10.15
N ALA A 81 10.97 -7.52 -10.99
CA ALA A 81 9.92 -7.67 -11.99
C ALA A 81 8.53 -7.84 -11.34
N ALA A 82 8.43 -8.65 -10.28
CA ALA A 82 7.18 -8.82 -9.53
C ALA A 82 6.74 -7.50 -8.85
N ALA A 83 7.68 -6.74 -8.30
CA ALA A 83 7.41 -5.43 -7.72
C ALA A 83 6.95 -4.41 -8.77
N GLN A 84 7.62 -4.35 -9.92
CA GLN A 84 7.24 -3.48 -11.04
C GLN A 84 5.87 -3.83 -11.61
N GLN A 85 5.59 -5.12 -11.81
CA GLN A 85 4.27 -5.58 -12.25
C GLN A 85 3.20 -5.14 -11.26
N SER A 86 3.39 -5.41 -9.96
CA SER A 86 2.45 -5.01 -8.92
C SER A 86 2.23 -3.49 -8.91
N GLY A 87 3.30 -2.70 -9.00
CA GLY A 87 3.24 -1.24 -9.07
C GLY A 87 2.55 -0.72 -10.33
N GLY A 88 2.76 -1.35 -11.48
CA GLY A 88 2.11 -1.02 -12.74
C GLY A 88 0.60 -1.32 -12.73
N PHE A 89 0.19 -2.44 -12.13
CA PHE A 89 -1.22 -2.76 -11.92
C PHE A 89 -1.90 -1.74 -11.00
N LEU A 90 -1.27 -1.40 -9.87
CA LEU A 90 -1.77 -0.36 -8.97
C LEU A 90 -1.87 0.99 -9.69
N MET A 91 -0.85 1.40 -10.45
CA MET A 91 -0.86 2.68 -11.15
C MET A 91 -1.93 2.72 -12.26
N GLY A 92 -2.12 1.63 -13.01
CA GLY A 92 -3.16 1.50 -14.02
C GLY A 92 -4.58 1.59 -13.45
N HIS A 93 -4.81 1.01 -12.26
CA HIS A 93 -6.11 1.07 -11.59
C HIS A 93 -6.33 2.39 -10.83
N LEU A 94 -5.29 2.96 -10.21
CA LEU A 94 -5.37 4.26 -9.52
C LEU A 94 -5.65 5.40 -10.52
N SER A 95 -5.07 5.37 -11.72
CA SER A 95 -5.35 6.38 -12.75
C SER A 95 -6.83 6.48 -13.13
N ASN A 96 -7.60 5.40 -12.94
CA ASN A 96 -9.03 5.34 -13.24
C ASN A 96 -9.94 5.58 -12.00
N ILE A 97 -9.42 5.47 -10.78
CA ILE A 97 -10.20 5.49 -9.50
C ILE A 97 -9.86 6.70 -8.61
N THR A 98 -8.79 7.46 -8.92
CA THR A 98 -8.18 8.46 -8.01
C THR A 98 -9.12 9.51 -7.40
N SER A 99 -10.26 9.78 -8.03
CA SER A 99 -11.12 10.92 -7.64
C SER A 99 -11.96 10.72 -6.36
N LYS A 100 -12.05 9.52 -5.78
CA LYS A 100 -12.94 9.24 -4.62
C LYS A 100 -12.25 8.69 -3.34
N GLY A 101 -10.93 8.49 -3.35
CA GLY A 101 -10.22 7.76 -2.28
C GLY A 101 -9.36 8.59 -1.32
N ALA A 102 -9.48 9.92 -1.32
CA ALA A 102 -8.54 10.81 -0.62
C ALA A 102 -8.45 10.60 0.91
N SER A 103 -9.54 10.19 1.56
CA SER A 103 -9.55 9.91 3.01
C SER A 103 -8.87 8.59 3.38
N ALA A 104 -8.99 7.56 2.53
CA ALA A 104 -8.30 6.29 2.72
C ALA A 104 -6.78 6.43 2.55
N SER A 105 -6.33 7.20 1.56
CA SER A 105 -4.90 7.44 1.32
C SER A 105 -4.27 8.30 2.43
N ALA A 106 -4.99 9.31 2.93
CA ALA A 106 -4.57 10.07 4.10
C ALA A 106 -4.49 9.19 5.36
N GLY A 107 -5.49 8.33 5.60
CA GLY A 107 -5.48 7.35 6.67
C GLY A 107 -4.30 6.38 6.56
N PHE A 108 -4.07 5.83 5.36
CA PHE A 108 -2.93 4.95 5.07
C PHE A 108 -1.58 5.62 5.31
N PHE A 109 -1.40 6.84 4.84
CA PHE A 109 -0.16 7.58 5.06
C PHE A 109 0.10 7.83 6.55
N LEU A 110 -0.92 8.25 7.31
CA LEU A 110 -0.80 8.45 8.74
C LEU A 110 -0.57 7.13 9.48
N GLY A 111 -1.28 6.06 9.12
CA GLY A 111 -1.05 4.72 9.66
C GLY A 111 0.37 4.23 9.40
N LEU A 112 0.90 4.47 8.20
CA LEU A 112 2.28 4.13 7.84
C LEU A 112 3.30 5.00 8.59
N LYS A 113 2.98 6.27 8.89
CA LYS A 113 3.84 7.12 9.73
C LYS A 113 3.87 6.64 11.19
N PHE A 114 2.72 6.36 11.78
CA PHE A 114 2.57 5.97 13.19
C PHE A 114 2.85 4.49 13.48
N GLY A 115 2.85 3.61 12.48
CA GLY A 115 3.22 2.19 12.62
C GLY A 115 4.69 1.89 12.80
#